data_AF-A0A0C3D1M6-F1
#
_entry.id   AF-A0A0C3D1M6-F1
#
_cell.length_a   1.000
_cell.length_b   1.000
_cell.length_c   1.000
_cell.angle_alpha   90.00
_cell.angle_beta   90.00
_cell.angle_gamma   90.00
#
_symmetry.space_group_name_H-M   'P 1'
#
loop_
_entity.id
_entity.type
_entity.pdbx_description
1 polymer ?
#
loop_
_entity_poly.entity_id
_entity_poly.type
_entity_poly.pdbx_seq_one_letter_code
_entity_poly.pdbx_strand_id
1 'polypeptide(L)'
;MATVAPSVLTLPIIGMKSAPEKFTGEHSYVRPFLEHYERLCTHNNVTTDAEKVHSILQYCSIHVQEIIQGMPHYFTPNWDAFKRDLLKHFDADFSNQRFQETDLK
;
A
#
# COMPACT_ATOMS: atom_id res chain seq x y z
N MET A 1 -6.70 -30.89 -11.69
CA MET A 1 -5.97 -29.61 -11.82
C MET A 1 -6.75 -28.62 -10.96
N ALA A 2 -6.25 -28.25 -9.79
CA ALA A 2 -7.00 -27.39 -8.87
C ALA A 2 -7.00 -25.96 -9.42
N THR A 3 -8.15 -25.50 -9.88
CA THR A 3 -8.38 -24.09 -10.24
C THR A 3 -8.34 -23.29 -8.95
N VAL A 4 -7.16 -22.78 -8.59
CA VAL A 4 -7.02 -21.79 -7.53
C VAL A 4 -7.74 -20.53 -8.01
N ALA A 5 -8.91 -20.27 -7.43
CA ALA A 5 -9.64 -19.04 -7.71
C ALA A 5 -8.72 -17.86 -7.35
N PRO A 6 -8.52 -16.87 -8.24
CA PRO A 6 -7.74 -15.68 -7.94
C PRO A 6 -8.46 -14.94 -6.80
N SER A 7 -7.84 -14.90 -5.64
CA SER A 7 -8.43 -14.32 -4.43
C SER A 7 -7.31 -13.74 -3.58
N VAL A 8 -7.63 -12.74 -2.73
CA VAL A 8 -6.73 -12.18 -1.69
C VAL A 8 -5.93 -13.24 -0.92
N LEU A 9 -6.45 -14.47 -0.87
CA LEU A 9 -5.87 -15.65 -0.22
C LEU A 9 -4.64 -16.25 -0.93
N THR A 10 -4.36 -15.90 -2.20
CA THR A 10 -3.16 -16.33 -2.95
C THR A 10 -1.99 -15.34 -2.86
N LEU A 11 -2.21 -14.20 -2.21
CA LEU A 11 -1.21 -13.18 -2.02
C LEU A 11 -0.11 -13.70 -1.05
N PRO A 12 1.19 -13.55 -1.39
CA PRO A 12 2.27 -14.09 -0.59
C PRO A 12 2.33 -13.40 0.77
N ILE A 13 2.29 -14.19 1.84
CA ILE A 13 2.27 -13.70 3.22
C ILE A 13 3.60 -12.98 3.50
N ILE A 14 3.55 -11.83 4.20
CA ILE A 14 4.75 -11.08 4.62
C ILE A 14 5.78 -12.05 5.21
N GLY A 15 6.99 -12.06 4.65
CA GLY A 15 8.09 -12.94 5.07
C GLY A 15 8.39 -14.11 4.12
N MET A 16 7.57 -14.35 3.08
CA MET A 16 7.97 -15.21 1.97
C MET A 16 8.95 -14.48 1.05
N LYS A 17 9.87 -15.21 0.40
CA LYS A 17 10.85 -14.65 -0.56
C LYS A 17 10.24 -13.83 -1.72
N SER A 18 8.95 -14.01 -2.00
CA SER A 18 8.21 -13.28 -3.03
C SER A 18 7.19 -12.28 -2.46
N ALA A 19 7.16 -12.07 -1.14
CA ALA A 19 6.27 -11.12 -0.51
C ALA A 19 6.90 -9.72 -0.48
N PRO A 20 6.12 -8.66 -0.72
CA PRO A 20 6.59 -7.31 -0.51
C PRO A 20 6.93 -7.09 0.96
N GLU A 21 7.91 -6.21 1.20
CA GLU A 21 8.26 -5.78 2.55
C GLU A 21 7.07 -5.10 3.23
N LYS A 22 6.98 -5.26 4.54
CA LYS A 22 5.91 -4.67 5.33
C LYS A 22 6.02 -3.14 5.25
N PHE A 23 4.97 -2.49 4.74
CA PHE A 23 4.94 -1.04 4.67
C PHE A 23 4.65 -0.47 6.07
N THR A 24 5.69 0.12 6.67
CA THR A 24 5.64 0.70 8.01
C THR A 24 5.13 2.14 8.04
N GLY A 25 4.88 2.75 6.88
CA GLY A 25 4.63 4.18 6.74
C GLY A 25 5.85 4.96 6.27
N GLU A 26 6.90 4.26 5.80
CA GLU A 26 8.11 4.91 5.33
C GLU A 26 7.87 5.64 3.99
N HIS A 27 7.99 6.96 4.00
CA HIS A 27 7.72 7.81 2.85
C HIS A 27 8.57 7.46 1.61
N SER A 28 9.83 7.06 1.80
CA SER A 28 10.73 6.68 0.70
C SER A 28 10.30 5.37 0.04
N TYR A 29 9.53 4.55 0.77
CA TYR A 29 9.06 3.25 0.34
C TYR A 29 7.59 3.24 -0.14
N VAL A 30 6.79 4.28 0.12
CA VAL A 30 5.35 4.30 -0.24
C VAL A 30 5.12 4.16 -1.75
N ARG A 31 5.93 4.84 -2.56
CA ARG A 31 5.87 4.77 -4.03
C ARG A 31 6.24 3.39 -4.57
N PRO A 32 7.44 2.84 -4.29
CA PRO A 32 7.80 1.51 -4.78
C PRO A 32 6.91 0.42 -4.19
N PHE A 33 6.41 0.58 -2.95
CA PHE A 33 5.44 -0.34 -2.35
C PHE A 33 4.13 -0.40 -3.13
N LEU A 34 3.53 0.76 -3.43
CA LEU A 34 2.28 0.82 -4.21
C LEU A 34 2.47 0.22 -5.61
N GLU A 35 3.59 0.52 -6.27
CA GLU A 35 3.88 -0.01 -7.61
C GLU A 35 4.08 -1.53 -7.59
N HIS A 36 4.81 -2.05 -6.59
CA HIS A 36 5.00 -3.49 -6.39
C HIS A 36 3.65 -4.18 -6.13
N TYR A 37 2.83 -3.58 -5.28
CA TYR A 37 1.50 -4.06 -4.95
C TYR A 37 0.58 -4.09 -6.18
N GLU A 38 0.58 -3.07 -7.03
CA GLU A 38 -0.20 -3.06 -8.28
C GLU A 38 0.21 -4.16 -9.26
N ARG A 39 1.52 -4.42 -9.40
CA ARG A 39 2.00 -5.55 -10.20
C ARG A 39 1.52 -6.89 -9.63
N LEU A 40 1.52 -7.00 -8.31
CA LEU A 40 1.10 -8.21 -7.61
C LEU A 40 -0.41 -8.42 -7.73
N CYS A 41 -1.22 -7.37 -7.61
CA CYS A 41 -2.65 -7.41 -7.92
C CYS A 41 -2.91 -7.81 -9.37
N THR A 42 -2.16 -7.25 -10.33
CA THR A 42 -2.29 -7.59 -11.75
C THR A 42 -1.97 -9.07 -12.00
N HIS A 43 -0.93 -9.59 -11.37
CA HIS A 43 -0.55 -10.99 -11.45
C HIS A 43 -1.63 -11.92 -10.87
N ASN A 44 -2.23 -11.53 -9.74
CA ASN A 44 -3.26 -12.31 -9.04
C ASN A 44 -4.69 -12.00 -9.53
N ASN A 45 -4.87 -11.27 -10.65
CA ASN A 45 -6.18 -10.86 -11.18
C ASN A 45 -7.07 -10.09 -10.16
N VAL A 46 -6.46 -9.37 -9.22
CA VAL A 46 -7.16 -8.50 -8.27
C VAL A 46 -7.48 -7.18 -8.97
N THR A 47 -8.62 -7.12 -9.66
CA THR A 47 -9.06 -5.93 -10.40
C THR A 47 -9.97 -5.02 -9.59
N THR A 48 -10.72 -5.54 -8.62
CA THR A 48 -11.71 -4.77 -7.85
C THR A 48 -11.05 -3.85 -6.82
N ASP A 49 -11.46 -2.58 -6.79
CA ASP A 49 -10.95 -1.59 -5.83
C ASP A 49 -11.12 -2.03 -4.38
N ALA A 50 -12.28 -2.59 -4.04
CA ALA A 50 -12.56 -3.10 -2.70
C ALA A 50 -11.57 -4.20 -2.27
N GLU A 51 -11.29 -5.14 -3.18
CA GLU A 51 -10.33 -6.21 -2.93
C GLU A 51 -8.92 -5.63 -2.75
N LYS A 52 -8.50 -4.67 -3.58
CA LYS A 52 -7.19 -4.01 -3.44
C LYS A 52 -7.03 -3.32 -2.09
N VAL A 53 -8.05 -2.57 -1.67
CA VAL A 53 -8.03 -1.81 -0.42
C VAL A 53 -8.05 -2.74 0.81
N HIS A 54 -8.74 -3.87 0.77
CA HIS A 54 -8.70 -4.85 1.86
C HIS A 54 -7.38 -5.63 1.87
N SER A 55 -6.91 -6.01 0.68
CA SER A 55 -5.71 -6.81 0.50
C SER A 55 -4.44 -6.03 0.85
N ILE A 56 -4.36 -4.71 0.59
CA ILE A 56 -3.17 -3.93 0.94
C ILE A 56 -2.95 -3.86 2.46
N LEU A 57 -4.02 -3.89 3.27
CA LEU A 57 -3.92 -3.84 4.73
C LEU A 57 -3.05 -4.97 5.30
N GLN A 58 -3.06 -6.15 4.67
CA GLN A 58 -2.25 -7.29 5.11
C GLN A 58 -0.74 -7.02 4.98
N TYR A 59 -0.37 -6.08 4.12
CA TYR A 59 1.01 -5.66 3.83
C TYR A 59 1.43 -4.39 4.59
N CYS A 60 0.49 -3.77 5.30
CA CYS A 60 0.69 -2.55 6.07
C CYS A 60 0.97 -2.86 7.55
N SER A 61 1.74 -1.99 8.21
CA SER A 61 1.84 -1.97 9.68
C SER A 61 0.54 -1.51 10.32
N ILE A 62 0.33 -1.91 11.57
CA ILE A 62 -0.84 -1.54 12.39
C ILE A 62 -1.09 -0.03 12.34
N HIS A 63 -0.03 0.77 12.45
CA HIS A 63 -0.12 2.23 12.35
C HIS A 63 -0.71 2.71 11.02
N VAL A 64 -0.22 2.16 9.90
CA VAL A 64 -0.74 2.49 8.57
C VAL A 64 -2.15 1.94 8.37
N GLN A 65 -2.45 0.75 8.90
CA GLN A 65 -3.80 0.19 8.87
C GLN A 65 -4.79 1.11 9.59
N GLU A 66 -4.45 1.65 10.76
CA GLU A 66 -5.31 2.59 11.48
C GLU A 66 -5.54 3.88 10.68
N ILE A 67 -4.49 4.42 10.02
CA ILE A 67 -4.62 5.58 9.12
C ILE A 67 -5.59 5.26 7.98
N ILE A 68 -5.41 4.09 7.32
CA ILE A 68 -6.25 3.65 6.21
C ILE A 68 -7.69 3.43 6.67
N GLN A 69 -7.91 2.78 7.82
CA GLN A 69 -9.23 2.54 8.39
C GLN A 69 -9.91 3.84 8.83
N GLY A 70 -9.14 4.88 9.15
CA GLY A 70 -9.62 6.23 9.39
C GLY A 70 -10.02 7.00 8.12
N MET A 71 -9.66 6.52 6.92
CA MET A 71 -9.97 7.20 5.67
C MET A 71 -11.36 6.82 5.12
N PRO A 72 -12.16 7.79 4.64
CA PRO A 72 -13.48 7.53 4.06
C PRO A 72 -13.40 6.71 2.75
N HIS A 73 -12.26 6.75 2.06
CA HIS A 73 -11.96 5.98 0.85
C HIS A 73 -11.79 4.47 1.11
N TYR A 74 -11.68 4.06 2.37
CA TYR A 74 -11.76 2.65 2.75
C TYR A 74 -13.19 2.12 2.64
N PHE A 75 -14.17 2.93 3.08
CA PHE A 75 -15.59 2.60 3.02
C PHE A 75 -16.18 2.76 1.61
N THR A 76 -15.64 3.70 0.84
CA THR A 76 -16.02 3.92 -0.56
C THR A 76 -14.87 3.43 -1.45
N PRO A 77 -14.92 2.18 -1.95
CA PRO A 77 -13.77 1.53 -2.58
C PRO A 77 -13.35 2.29 -3.83
N ASN A 78 -12.33 3.13 -3.68
CA ASN A 78 -11.77 3.93 -4.75
C ASN A 78 -10.24 3.89 -4.63
N TRP A 79 -9.63 2.95 -5.35
CA TRP A 79 -8.19 2.69 -5.27
C TRP A 79 -7.36 3.91 -5.71
N ASP A 80 -7.84 4.63 -6.71
CA ASP A 80 -7.15 5.81 -7.25
C ASP A 80 -7.14 6.97 -6.23
N ALA A 81 -8.28 7.25 -5.60
CA ALA A 81 -8.37 8.22 -4.52
C ALA A 81 -7.56 7.78 -3.29
N PHE A 82 -7.65 6.50 -2.92
CA PHE A 82 -6.88 5.92 -1.82
C PHE A 82 -5.38 6.07 -2.01
N LYS A 83 -4.85 5.71 -3.20
CA LYS A 83 -3.44 5.89 -3.53
C LYS A 83 -3.00 7.34 -3.41
N ARG A 84 -3.79 8.28 -3.91
CA ARG A 84 -3.49 9.72 -3.81
C ARG A 84 -3.48 10.21 -2.37
N ASP A 85 -4.42 9.76 -1.54
CA ASP A 85 -4.49 10.15 -0.13
C ASP A 85 -3.31 9.58 0.65
N LEU A 86 -2.99 8.30 0.41
CA LEU A 86 -1.82 7.63 0.98
C LEU A 86 -0.53 8.33 0.58
N LEU A 87 -0.33 8.57 -0.72
CA LEU A 87 0.80 9.36 -1.22
C LEU A 87 0.82 10.73 -0.57
N LYS A 88 -0.28 11.47 -0.57
CA LYS A 88 -0.31 12.82 0.02
C LYS A 88 0.02 12.80 1.52
N HIS A 89 -0.44 11.81 2.27
CA HIS A 89 -0.18 11.71 3.70
C HIS A 89 1.29 11.41 3.99
N PHE A 90 1.86 10.38 3.35
CA PHE A 90 3.23 9.93 3.60
C PHE A 90 4.30 10.73 2.83
N ASP A 91 4.00 11.22 1.62
CA ASP A 91 4.89 12.08 0.81
C ASP A 91 4.91 13.52 1.34
N ALA A 92 3.80 14.03 1.91
CA ALA A 92 3.82 15.35 2.56
C ALA A 92 4.69 15.38 3.81
N ASP A 93 4.77 14.26 4.55
CA ASP A 93 5.67 14.13 5.70
C ASP A 93 7.14 14.31 5.28
N PHE A 94 7.51 13.73 4.14
CA PHE A 94 8.81 13.94 3.51
C PHE A 94 9.03 15.36 2.97
N SER A 95 8.01 15.95 2.33
CA SER A 95 8.13 17.33 1.84
C SER A 95 8.28 18.33 2.98
N ASN A 96 7.84 18.00 4.20
CA ASN A 96 8.06 18.80 5.40
C ASN A 96 9.44 18.53 6.02
N GLN A 97 9.90 17.27 5.99
CA GLN A 97 11.24 16.87 6.47
C GLN A 97 12.38 17.38 5.58
N ARG A 98 12.18 17.47 4.26
CA ARG A 98 13.23 17.86 3.30
C ARG A 98 13.56 19.36 3.32
N PHE A 99 12.83 20.16 4.11
CA PHE A 99 13.18 21.54 4.42
C PHE A 99 13.86 21.72 5.79
N GLN A 100 14.08 20.64 6.55
CA GLN A 100 14.94 20.70 7.71
C GLN A 100 16.24 19.96 7.42
N GLU A 101 17.30 20.75 7.53
CA GLU A 101 18.68 20.32 7.64
C GLU A 101 19.38 20.05 6.30
N THR A 102 20.21 21.05 5.97
CA THR A 102 21.49 20.87 5.29
C THR A 102 21.46 21.04 3.77
N ASP A 103 20.95 22.17 3.30
CA ASP A 103 21.73 22.92 2.30
C ASP A 103 22.76 23.76 3.09
N LEU A 104 23.81 23.06 3.54
CA LEU A 104 24.99 23.63 4.18
C LEU A 104 25.83 24.35 3.11
N LYS A 105 26.02 25.64 3.32
CA LYS A 105 27.29 26.39 3.25
C LYS A 105 28.21 26.24 2.04
#